data_AF-A0AA42B0V6-F1
#
_entry.id   AF-A0AA42B0V6-F1
#
_cell.length_a   1.000
_cell.length_b   1.000
_cell.length_c   1.000
_cell.angle_alpha   90.00
_cell.angle_beta   90.00
_cell.angle_gamma   90.00
#
_symmetry.space_group_name_H-M   'P 1'
#
loop_
_entity.id
_entity.type
_entity.pdbx_description
1 polymer ?
#
loop_
_entity_poly.entity_id
_entity_poly.type
_entity_poly.pdbx_seq_one_letter_code
_entity_poly.pdbx_strand_id
1 'polypeptide(L)'
;MQWLFELCNEHHYVTWNKREQDGVVQLFFCHPKGSTLAQCFPTLVILDCTYKTNQWRMPLLHFVGVTSTNHTFTIAYCFMPGEKVEDYIWALKRLKDLYSDGCLPSLFITDDDQQLQTGVAEVFPEAKNLLCAFHIKRNVCANFKKSMNKDTPEDLEKIKADWDILWMSESEAMYKINLNYVERLWGKTYPNWISYVKTQWLARKEKFVYAWTIEIKHFGNRTTNRVEGQHAILKRASRFVHHLREVKT
;
A
#
# COMPACT_ATOMS: atom_id res chain seq x y z
N MET A 1 18.97 -8.68 -12.31
CA MET A 1 17.61 -9.03 -12.75
C MET A 1 17.54 -10.06 -13.87
N GLN A 2 18.45 -10.07 -14.86
CA GLN A 2 18.43 -11.06 -15.97
C GLN A 2 18.37 -12.52 -15.49
N TRP A 3 19.21 -12.92 -14.53
CA TRP A 3 19.15 -14.27 -13.93
C TRP A 3 17.79 -14.62 -13.30
N LEU A 4 17.17 -13.67 -12.58
CA LEU A 4 15.85 -13.90 -11.99
C LEU A 4 14.77 -14.08 -13.06
N PHE A 5 14.85 -13.31 -14.15
CA PHE A 5 13.96 -13.47 -15.29
C PHE A 5 14.10 -14.86 -15.92
N GLU A 6 15.32 -15.38 -16.06
CA GLU A 6 15.58 -16.75 -16.54
C GLU A 6 14.97 -17.81 -15.61
N LEU A 7 15.15 -17.69 -14.29
CA LEU A 7 14.49 -18.60 -13.32
C LEU A 7 12.97 -18.55 -13.40
N CYS A 8 12.40 -17.36 -13.58
CA CYS A 8 10.96 -17.21 -13.72
C CYS A 8 10.45 -17.97 -14.96
N ASN A 9 11.20 -17.93 -16.07
CA ASN A 9 10.86 -18.69 -17.27
C ASN A 9 11.02 -20.20 -17.06
N GLU A 10 12.12 -20.63 -16.42
CA GLU A 10 12.37 -22.04 -16.08
C GLU A 10 11.24 -22.63 -15.23
N HIS A 11 10.73 -21.85 -14.27
CA HIS A 11 9.63 -22.27 -13.39
C HIS A 11 8.24 -21.83 -13.87
N HIS A 12 8.10 -21.46 -15.14
CA HIS A 12 6.84 -21.14 -15.81
C HIS A 12 6.00 -20.05 -15.12
N TYR A 13 6.65 -19.03 -14.57
CA TYR A 13 5.98 -17.82 -14.12
C TYR A 13 5.50 -17.02 -15.32
N VAL A 14 4.38 -16.31 -15.16
CA VAL A 14 3.97 -15.28 -16.11
C VAL A 14 4.88 -14.08 -15.89
N THR A 15 5.58 -13.63 -16.94
CA THR A 15 6.58 -12.57 -16.83
C THR A 15 6.46 -11.53 -17.92
N TRP A 16 6.80 -10.29 -17.56
CA TRP A 16 7.07 -9.22 -18.51
C TRP A 16 8.30 -8.45 -18.06
N ASN A 17 9.07 -7.92 -19.00
CA ASN A 17 10.25 -7.12 -18.69
C ASN A 17 10.36 -5.90 -19.61
N LYS A 18 10.97 -4.84 -19.07
CA LYS A 18 11.47 -3.70 -19.84
C LYS A 18 12.99 -3.79 -19.87
N ARG A 19 13.57 -3.59 -21.06
CA ARG A 19 15.01 -3.65 -21.30
C ARG A 19 15.54 -2.30 -21.75
N GLU A 20 16.74 -1.98 -21.30
CA GLU A 20 17.58 -0.90 -21.83
C GLU A 20 18.92 -1.50 -22.28
N GLN A 21 19.87 -0.67 -22.74
CA GLN A 21 21.15 -1.14 -23.30
C GLN A 21 21.91 -2.08 -22.35
N ASP A 22 21.83 -1.84 -21.04
CA ASP A 22 22.53 -2.60 -20.00
C ASP A 22 21.73 -3.79 -19.42
N GLY A 23 20.56 -4.11 -20.00
CA GLY A 23 19.77 -5.28 -19.64
C GLY A 23 18.37 -4.98 -19.11
N VAL A 24 17.81 -5.91 -18.32
CA VAL A 24 16.47 -5.75 -17.74
C VAL A 24 16.50 -4.67 -16.66
N VAL A 25 15.67 -3.64 -16.82
CA VAL A 25 15.53 -2.49 -15.90
C VAL A 25 14.20 -2.49 -15.14
N GLN A 26 13.22 -3.27 -15.59
CA GLN A 26 11.95 -3.46 -14.91
C GLN A 26 11.48 -4.89 -15.15
N LEU A 27 11.04 -5.60 -14.11
CA LEU A 27 10.64 -7.00 -14.19
C LEU A 27 9.36 -7.23 -13.39
N PHE A 28 8.28 -7.56 -14.09
CA PHE A 28 7.03 -8.04 -13.50
C PHE A 28 7.00 -9.56 -13.58
N PHE A 29 6.62 -10.23 -12.49
CA PHE A 29 6.45 -11.66 -12.48
C PHE A 29 5.32 -12.10 -11.55
N CYS A 30 4.60 -13.14 -11.98
CA CYS A 30 3.40 -13.65 -11.34
C CYS A 30 3.42 -15.18 -11.39
N HIS A 31 3.21 -15.82 -10.25
CA HIS A 31 3.06 -17.28 -10.22
C HIS A 31 1.70 -17.64 -10.86
N PRO A 32 1.57 -18.70 -11.69
CA PRO A 32 0.31 -19.03 -12.38
C PRO A 32 -0.91 -19.22 -11.45
N LYS A 33 -0.69 -19.76 -10.24
CA LYS A 33 -1.74 -19.82 -9.20
C LYS A 33 -2.17 -18.42 -8.72
N GLY A 34 -1.25 -17.46 -8.63
CA GLY A 34 -1.53 -16.08 -8.26
C GLY A 34 -2.37 -15.36 -9.31
N SER A 35 -2.07 -15.56 -10.60
CA SER A 35 -2.90 -15.01 -11.69
C SER A 35 -4.30 -15.64 -11.72
N THR A 36 -4.40 -16.95 -11.50
CA THR A 36 -5.70 -17.65 -11.41
C THR A 36 -6.53 -17.09 -10.25
N LEU A 37 -5.93 -16.95 -9.06
CA LEU A 37 -6.62 -16.39 -7.89
C LEU A 37 -7.03 -14.93 -8.11
N ALA A 38 -6.20 -14.13 -8.81
CA ALA A 38 -6.55 -12.77 -9.16
C ALA A 38 -7.84 -12.71 -10.00
N GLN A 39 -7.96 -13.58 -11.01
CA GLN A 39 -9.19 -13.67 -11.82
C GLN A 39 -10.40 -14.15 -11.01
N CYS A 40 -10.22 -15.06 -10.04
CA CYS A 40 -11.31 -15.52 -9.18
C CYS A 40 -11.77 -14.47 -8.15
N PHE A 41 -10.86 -13.60 -7.71
CA PHE A 41 -11.11 -12.62 -6.65
C PHE A 41 -10.64 -11.21 -7.06
N PRO A 42 -11.24 -10.60 -8.10
CA PRO A 42 -10.70 -9.38 -8.69
C PRO A 42 -10.97 -8.13 -7.84
N THR A 43 -11.95 -8.18 -6.92
CA THR A 43 -12.54 -6.98 -6.31
C THR A 43 -11.53 -6.03 -5.67
N LEU A 44 -10.58 -6.55 -4.89
CA LEU A 44 -9.65 -5.77 -4.08
C LEU A 44 -8.19 -6.19 -4.37
N VAL A 45 -7.37 -5.19 -4.70
CA VAL A 45 -5.93 -5.31 -4.76
C VAL A 45 -5.28 -4.36 -3.77
N ILE A 46 -4.36 -4.86 -2.95
CA ILE A 46 -3.55 -4.06 -2.03
C ILE A 46 -2.16 -3.94 -2.63
N LEU A 47 -1.65 -2.71 -2.68
CA LEU A 47 -0.34 -2.37 -3.21
C LEU A 47 0.51 -1.79 -2.09
N ASP A 48 1.74 -2.28 -1.97
CA ASP A 48 2.76 -1.71 -1.08
C ASP A 48 4.10 -1.80 -1.80
N CYS A 49 4.83 -0.69 -1.82
CA CYS A 49 6.19 -0.68 -2.31
C CYS A 49 7.15 -0.88 -1.13
N THR A 50 8.17 -1.71 -1.31
CA THR A 50 9.19 -1.88 -0.29
C THR A 50 10.60 -1.73 -0.85
N TYR A 51 11.42 -1.02 -0.09
CA TYR A 51 12.84 -0.80 -0.40
C TYR A 51 13.74 -1.80 0.33
N LYS A 52 14.99 -1.85 -0.13
CA LYS A 52 16.08 -2.61 0.52
C LYS A 52 15.78 -4.11 0.64
N THR A 53 15.04 -4.67 -0.32
CA THR A 53 14.72 -6.10 -0.39
C THR A 53 15.65 -6.89 -1.30
N ASN A 54 16.50 -6.21 -2.08
CA ASN A 54 17.34 -6.82 -3.10
C ASN A 54 18.69 -6.10 -3.23
N GLN A 55 19.67 -6.82 -3.78
CA GLN A 55 21.04 -6.36 -3.99
C GLN A 55 21.18 -5.13 -4.90
N TRP A 56 20.17 -4.88 -5.75
CA TRP A 56 20.15 -3.79 -6.72
C TRP A 56 19.58 -2.49 -6.14
N ARG A 57 19.14 -2.50 -4.86
CA ARG A 57 18.49 -1.37 -4.19
C ARG A 57 17.25 -0.84 -4.92
N MET A 58 16.63 -1.69 -5.75
CA MET A 58 15.46 -1.33 -6.55
C MET A 58 14.18 -1.39 -5.70
N PRO A 59 13.24 -0.47 -5.89
CA PRO A 59 11.88 -0.60 -5.38
C PRO A 59 11.23 -1.92 -5.85
N LEU A 60 10.58 -2.62 -4.91
CA LEU A 60 9.79 -3.80 -5.19
C LEU A 60 8.33 -3.50 -4.87
N LEU A 61 7.51 -3.38 -5.91
CA LEU A 61 6.06 -3.26 -5.79
C LEU A 61 5.44 -4.65 -5.63
N HIS A 62 4.63 -4.83 -4.60
CA HIS A 62 3.95 -6.08 -4.30
C HIS A 62 2.44 -5.93 -4.51
N PHE A 63 1.88 -6.80 -5.35
CA PHE A 63 0.46 -6.88 -5.62
C PHE A 63 -0.16 -8.02 -4.80
N VAL A 64 -1.13 -7.68 -3.95
CA VAL A 64 -1.75 -8.61 -3.01
C VAL A 64 -3.26 -8.62 -3.19
N GLY A 65 -3.82 -9.82 -3.33
CA GLY A 65 -5.26 -10.05 -3.42
C GLY A 65 -5.84 -10.61 -2.12
N VAL A 66 -7.15 -10.56 -2.00
CA VAL A 66 -7.90 -11.12 -0.86
C VAL A 66 -9.06 -11.96 -1.37
N THR A 67 -9.18 -13.18 -0.85
CA THR A 67 -10.29 -14.10 -1.15
C THR A 67 -11.57 -13.71 -0.41
N SER A 68 -12.71 -14.28 -0.81
CA SER A 68 -14.01 -14.08 -0.14
C SER A 68 -14.05 -14.56 1.32
N THR A 69 -13.15 -15.47 1.71
CA THR A 69 -12.98 -15.94 3.09
C THR A 69 -11.90 -15.16 3.85
N ASN A 70 -11.50 -13.99 3.33
CA ASN A 70 -10.55 -13.08 3.94
C ASN A 70 -9.11 -13.63 4.07
N HIS A 71 -8.74 -14.61 3.24
CA HIS A 71 -7.35 -15.07 3.10
C HIS A 71 -6.58 -14.21 2.09
N THR A 72 -5.34 -13.86 2.42
CA THR A 72 -4.44 -13.09 1.58
C THR A 72 -3.66 -13.99 0.62
N PHE A 73 -3.46 -13.55 -0.62
CA PHE A 73 -2.55 -14.21 -1.56
C PHE A 73 -1.73 -13.19 -2.36
N THR A 74 -0.54 -13.58 -2.78
CA THR A 74 0.27 -12.77 -3.70
C THR A 74 -0.28 -12.94 -5.12
N ILE A 75 -0.59 -11.81 -5.76
CA ILE A 75 -0.89 -11.77 -7.19
C ILE A 75 0.43 -11.78 -7.94
N ALA A 76 1.26 -10.76 -7.73
CA ALA A 76 2.48 -10.54 -8.50
C ALA A 76 3.49 -9.68 -7.74
N TYR A 77 4.68 -9.59 -8.31
CA TYR A 77 5.75 -8.68 -7.90
C TYR A 77 6.25 -7.90 -9.10
N CYS A 78 6.72 -6.67 -8.86
CA CYS A 78 7.42 -5.89 -9.88
C CYS A 78 8.65 -5.19 -9.29
N PHE A 79 9.83 -5.52 -9.81
CA PHE A 79 11.02 -4.70 -9.59
C PHE A 79 10.98 -3.50 -10.52
N MET A 80 11.13 -2.30 -9.96
CA MET A 80 11.04 -1.03 -10.68
C MET A 80 12.36 -0.27 -10.61
N PRO A 81 12.74 0.48 -11.66
CA PRO A 81 13.97 1.28 -11.65
C PRO A 81 13.87 2.46 -10.66
N GLY A 82 12.67 2.96 -10.43
CA GLY A 82 12.35 3.99 -9.45
C GLY A 82 10.86 3.95 -9.09
N GLU A 83 10.38 5.05 -8.51
CA GLU A 83 8.97 5.24 -8.12
C GLU A 83 8.38 6.45 -8.84
N LYS A 84 8.81 6.65 -10.09
CA LYS A 84 8.16 7.63 -10.94
C LYS A 84 6.82 7.09 -11.40
N VAL A 85 5.92 7.99 -11.81
CA VAL A 85 4.56 7.61 -12.24
C VAL A 85 4.62 6.62 -13.41
N GLU A 86 5.57 6.78 -14.32
CA GLU A 86 5.75 5.92 -15.50
C GLU A 86 6.15 4.49 -15.12
N ASP A 87 6.95 4.34 -14.05
CA ASP A 87 7.35 3.04 -13.52
C ASP A 87 6.12 2.29 -12.99
N TYR A 88 5.28 2.99 -12.24
CA TYR A 88 4.02 2.45 -11.72
C TYR A 88 3.01 2.14 -12.82
N ILE A 89 2.82 3.02 -13.80
CA ILE A 89 1.92 2.79 -14.93
C ILE A 89 2.31 1.52 -15.68
N TRP A 90 3.60 1.31 -15.92
CA TRP A 90 4.06 0.09 -16.58
C TRP A 90 3.70 -1.15 -15.76
N ALA A 91 3.97 -1.15 -14.45
CA ALA A 91 3.66 -2.28 -13.57
C ALA A 91 2.15 -2.55 -13.47
N LEU A 92 1.33 -1.50 -13.39
CA LEU A 92 -0.13 -1.58 -13.32
C LEU A 92 -0.75 -2.06 -14.63
N LYS A 93 -0.18 -1.71 -15.79
CA LYS A 93 -0.60 -2.26 -17.09
C LYS A 93 -0.35 -3.77 -17.14
N ARG A 94 0.80 -4.25 -16.62
CA ARG A 94 1.08 -5.69 -16.52
C ARG A 94 0.16 -6.41 -15.52
N LEU A 95 -0.21 -5.76 -14.43
CA LEU A 95 -1.27 -6.26 -13.54
C LEU A 95 -2.60 -6.38 -14.31
N LYS A 96 -2.98 -5.36 -15.09
CA LYS A 96 -4.22 -5.35 -15.88
C LYS A 96 -4.29 -6.50 -16.87
N ASP A 97 -3.16 -6.81 -17.52
CA ASP A 97 -3.03 -7.92 -18.47
C ASP A 97 -3.28 -9.32 -17.84
N LEU A 98 -3.30 -9.44 -16.50
CA LEU A 98 -3.64 -10.69 -15.82
C LEU A 98 -5.15 -10.97 -15.77
N TYR A 99 -5.98 -9.97 -16.02
CA TYR A 99 -7.43 -10.04 -15.89
C TYR A 99 -8.10 -10.14 -17.26
N SER A 100 -9.17 -10.93 -17.35
CA SER A 100 -10.06 -10.93 -18.50
C SER A 100 -10.93 -9.66 -18.53
N ASP A 101 -11.43 -9.33 -19.72
CA ASP A 101 -12.35 -8.21 -19.90
C ASP A 101 -13.56 -8.32 -18.96
N GLY A 102 -13.93 -7.21 -18.33
CA GLY A 102 -15.03 -7.14 -17.35
C GLY A 102 -14.68 -7.65 -15.95
N CYS A 103 -13.50 -8.24 -15.73
CA CYS A 103 -13.05 -8.75 -14.43
C CYS A 103 -11.96 -7.88 -13.78
N LEU A 104 -11.91 -6.59 -14.11
CA LEU A 104 -10.88 -5.69 -13.57
C LEU A 104 -11.09 -5.40 -12.07
N PRO A 105 -10.02 -5.13 -11.33
CA PRO A 105 -10.14 -4.70 -9.95
C PRO A 105 -10.95 -3.42 -9.80
N SER A 106 -11.90 -3.45 -8.87
CA SER A 106 -12.77 -2.31 -8.56
C SER A 106 -12.25 -1.44 -7.42
N LEU A 107 -11.27 -1.95 -6.67
CA LEU A 107 -10.75 -1.30 -5.46
C LEU A 107 -9.24 -1.55 -5.31
N PHE A 108 -8.51 -0.47 -5.07
CA PHE A 108 -7.11 -0.48 -4.68
C PHE A 108 -6.93 0.09 -3.29
N ILE A 109 -6.09 -0.53 -2.47
CA ILE A 109 -5.58 0.04 -1.22
C ILE A 109 -4.09 0.27 -1.38
N THR A 110 -3.65 1.51 -1.23
CA THR A 110 -2.24 1.93 -1.33
C THR A 110 -1.80 2.61 -0.04
N ASP A 111 -0.51 2.80 0.15
CA ASP A 111 0.00 3.84 1.05
C ASP A 111 -0.21 5.24 0.44
N ASP A 112 0.37 6.28 1.07
CA ASP A 112 0.27 7.67 0.61
C ASP A 112 1.37 8.02 -0.42
N ASP A 113 1.63 7.13 -1.37
CA ASP A 113 2.47 7.40 -2.53
C ASP A 113 1.63 8.07 -3.63
N GLN A 114 1.89 9.36 -3.87
CA GLN A 114 1.15 10.14 -4.85
C GLN A 114 1.42 9.68 -6.29
N GLN A 115 2.60 9.15 -6.59
CA GLN A 115 2.95 8.66 -7.92
C GLN A 115 2.20 7.35 -8.22
N LEU A 116 2.12 6.45 -7.24
CA LEU A 116 1.33 5.23 -7.33
C LEU A 116 -0.17 5.51 -7.48
N GLN A 117 -0.71 6.44 -6.68
CA GLN A 117 -2.12 6.84 -6.78
C GLN A 117 -2.46 7.38 -8.18
N THR A 118 -1.58 8.22 -8.75
CA THR A 118 -1.75 8.71 -10.13
C THR A 118 -1.74 7.56 -11.15
N GLY A 119 -0.80 6.63 -11.02
CA GLY A 119 -0.73 5.46 -11.90
C GLY A 119 -1.99 4.58 -11.82
N VAL A 120 -2.55 4.38 -10.62
CA VAL A 120 -3.81 3.62 -10.43
C VAL A 120 -4.96 4.32 -11.14
N ALA A 121 -5.10 5.64 -10.95
CA ALA A 121 -6.16 6.42 -11.58
C ALA A 121 -6.07 6.42 -13.11
N GLU A 122 -4.85 6.39 -13.67
CA GLU A 122 -4.66 6.33 -15.13
C GLU A 122 -5.00 4.95 -15.71
N VAL A 123 -4.56 3.86 -15.07
CA VAL A 123 -4.70 2.50 -15.62
C VAL A 123 -6.07 1.87 -15.30
N PHE A 124 -6.64 2.22 -14.14
CA PHE A 124 -7.91 1.73 -13.62
C PHE A 124 -8.83 2.91 -13.22
N PRO A 125 -9.29 3.73 -14.18
CA PRO A 125 -10.05 4.96 -13.88
C PRO A 125 -11.39 4.70 -13.17
N GLU A 126 -12.00 3.54 -13.40
CA GLU A 126 -13.26 3.13 -12.75
C GLU A 126 -13.06 2.56 -11.34
N ALA A 127 -11.82 2.26 -10.94
CA ALA A 127 -11.53 1.68 -9.64
C ALA A 127 -11.44 2.76 -8.57
N LYS A 128 -11.97 2.47 -7.38
CA LYS A 128 -11.74 3.30 -6.21
C LYS A 128 -10.33 3.07 -5.68
N ASN A 129 -9.68 4.12 -5.19
CA ASN A 129 -8.39 4.01 -4.51
C ASN A 129 -8.48 4.58 -3.09
N LEU A 130 -8.34 3.69 -2.10
CA LEU A 130 -8.32 4.00 -0.68
C LEU A 130 -6.89 4.04 -0.16
N LEU A 131 -6.71 4.82 0.91
CA LEU A 131 -5.45 4.95 1.60
C LEU A 131 -5.39 4.00 2.80
N CYS A 132 -4.21 3.44 3.02
CA CYS A 132 -3.93 2.56 4.15
C CYS A 132 -4.02 3.33 5.48
N ALA A 133 -5.01 2.99 6.31
CA ALA A 133 -5.22 3.64 7.61
C ALA A 133 -4.03 3.44 8.58
N PHE A 134 -3.31 2.32 8.47
CA PHE A 134 -2.11 2.06 9.27
C PHE A 134 -0.98 3.05 8.95
N HIS A 135 -0.70 3.25 7.66
CA HIS A 135 0.32 4.19 7.21
C HIS A 135 -0.04 5.64 7.58
N ILE A 136 -1.32 6.01 7.45
CA ILE A 136 -1.82 7.31 7.90
C ILE A 136 -1.59 7.46 9.41
N LYS A 137 -2.02 6.50 10.23
CA LYS A 137 -1.82 6.54 11.69
C LYS A 137 -0.34 6.69 12.05
N ARG A 138 0.55 5.95 11.38
CA ARG A 138 2.01 6.06 11.57
C ARG A 138 2.50 7.48 11.32
N ASN A 139 2.06 8.10 10.22
CA ASN A 139 2.46 9.47 9.86
C ASN A 139 1.88 10.52 10.81
N VAL A 140 0.60 10.38 11.19
CA VAL A 140 -0.07 11.24 12.18
C VAL A 140 0.68 11.22 13.51
N CYS A 141 1.04 10.03 14.01
CA CYS A 141 1.79 9.87 15.26
C CYS A 141 3.23 10.38 15.14
N ALA A 142 3.90 10.14 14.01
CA ALA A 142 5.26 10.63 13.79
C ALA A 142 5.32 12.17 13.72
N ASN A 143 4.34 12.80 13.08
CA ASN A 143 4.22 14.25 13.07
C ASN A 143 3.92 14.81 14.46
N PHE A 144 3.06 14.13 15.23
CA PHE A 144 2.78 14.51 16.63
C PHE A 144 4.07 14.53 17.47
N LYS A 145 4.88 13.48 17.40
CA LYS A 145 6.17 13.40 18.11
C LYS A 145 7.08 14.58 17.82
N LYS A 146 7.13 15.06 16.57
CA LYS A 146 7.93 16.25 16.20
C LYS A 146 7.40 17.54 16.81
N SER A 147 6.11 17.56 17.16
CA SER A 147 5.44 18.71 17.79
C SER A 147 5.56 18.70 19.32
N MET A 148 6.06 17.60 19.91
CA MET A 148 6.29 17.49 21.35
C MET A 148 7.62 18.13 21.74
N ASN A 149 7.60 19.08 22.69
CA ASN A 149 8.81 19.67 23.26
C ASN A 149 9.48 18.78 24.33
N LYS A 150 8.74 17.81 24.87
CA LYS A 150 9.20 16.77 25.80
C LYS A 150 8.47 15.49 25.44
N ASP A 151 9.17 14.36 25.45
CA ASP A 151 8.54 13.05 25.23
C ASP A 151 7.59 12.73 26.41
N THR A 152 6.28 12.85 26.19
CA THR A 152 5.22 12.32 27.07
C THR A 152 4.61 11.08 26.43
N PRO A 153 5.04 9.86 26.81
CA PRO A 153 4.49 8.62 26.26
C PRO A 153 2.97 8.51 26.39
N GLU A 154 2.40 9.09 27.46
CA GLU A 154 0.95 9.11 27.71
C GLU A 154 0.16 9.88 26.65
N ASP A 155 0.64 11.04 26.20
CA ASP A 155 -0.07 11.83 25.18
C ASP A 155 -0.03 11.12 23.82
N LEU A 156 1.09 10.46 23.52
CA LEU A 156 1.22 9.67 22.31
C LEU A 156 0.24 8.49 22.29
N GLU A 157 0.07 7.78 23.41
CA GLU A 157 -0.91 6.69 23.50
C GLU A 157 -2.34 7.20 23.41
N LYS A 158 -2.67 8.32 24.06
CA LYS A 158 -3.98 8.95 23.94
C LYS A 158 -4.28 9.36 22.50
N ILE A 159 -3.34 9.99 21.80
CA ILE A 159 -3.53 10.36 20.39
C ILE A 159 -3.70 9.15 19.49
N LYS A 160 -2.98 8.05 19.72
CA LYS A 160 -3.20 6.82 18.96
C LYS A 160 -4.64 6.31 19.12
N ALA A 161 -5.17 6.33 20.35
CA ALA A 161 -6.53 5.91 20.65
C ALA A 161 -7.59 6.87 20.08
N ASP A 162 -7.41 8.18 20.28
CA ASP A 162 -8.30 9.21 19.76
C ASP A 162 -8.34 9.23 18.24
N TRP A 163 -7.18 9.05 17.59
CA TRP A 163 -7.08 8.90 16.14
C TRP A 163 -7.87 7.67 15.68
N ASP A 164 -7.68 6.53 16.34
CA ASP A 164 -8.40 5.29 16.06
C ASP A 164 -9.92 5.48 16.13
N ILE A 165 -10.42 6.10 17.20
CA ILE A 165 -11.84 6.43 17.36
C ILE A 165 -12.33 7.35 16.22
N LEU A 166 -11.54 8.37 15.87
CA LEU A 166 -11.90 9.32 14.83
C LEU A 166 -12.05 8.65 13.46
N TRP A 167 -11.03 7.93 12.99
CA TRP A 167 -11.08 7.35 11.63
C TRP A 167 -12.00 6.13 11.54
N MET A 168 -12.28 5.43 12.64
CA MET A 168 -13.26 4.33 12.70
C MET A 168 -14.70 4.77 12.92
N SER A 169 -14.99 6.09 12.93
CA SER A 169 -16.36 6.60 13.09
C SER A 169 -17.31 5.98 12.07
N GLU A 170 -18.39 5.36 12.55
CA GLU A 170 -19.33 4.58 11.73
C GLU A 170 -20.35 5.41 10.94
N SER A 171 -20.47 6.70 11.25
CA SER A 171 -21.34 7.64 10.54
C SER A 171 -20.71 9.02 10.48
N GLU A 172 -21.17 9.85 9.53
CA GLU A 172 -20.72 11.24 9.44
C GLU A 172 -21.05 12.04 10.72
N ALA A 173 -22.15 11.73 11.39
CA ALA A 173 -22.53 12.35 12.66
C ALA A 173 -21.53 12.00 13.77
N MET A 174 -21.18 10.71 13.90
CA MET A 174 -20.18 10.26 14.86
C MET A 174 -18.80 10.86 14.55
N TYR A 175 -18.43 10.93 13.27
CA TYR A 175 -17.18 11.56 12.84
C TYR A 175 -17.10 13.03 13.28
N LYS A 176 -18.19 13.80 13.12
CA LYS A 176 -18.25 15.21 13.55
C LYS A 176 -18.07 15.34 15.07
N ILE A 177 -18.70 14.46 15.84
CA ILE A 177 -18.57 14.43 17.32
C ILE A 177 -17.11 14.13 17.71
N ASN A 178 -16.54 13.07 17.16
CA ASN A 178 -15.17 12.64 17.45
C ASN A 178 -14.13 13.68 17.00
N LEU A 179 -14.33 14.31 15.85
CA LEU A 179 -13.47 15.39 15.37
C LEU A 179 -13.52 16.58 16.33
N ASN A 180 -14.71 16.98 16.77
CA ASN A 180 -14.86 18.09 17.71
C ASN A 180 -14.17 17.80 19.05
N TYR A 181 -14.24 16.56 19.54
CA TYR A 181 -13.51 16.11 20.72
C TYR A 181 -11.99 16.25 20.53
N VAL A 182 -11.45 15.71 19.42
CA VAL A 182 -10.02 15.79 19.09
C VAL A 182 -9.53 17.24 18.98
N GLU A 183 -10.29 18.09 18.30
CA GLU A 183 -9.97 19.52 18.15
C GLU A 183 -9.97 20.25 19.50
N ARG A 184 -10.94 19.97 20.38
CA ARG A 184 -11.01 20.60 21.71
C ARG A 184 -9.87 20.14 22.62
N LEU A 185 -9.58 18.84 22.64
CA LEU A 185 -8.58 18.26 23.53
C LEU A 185 -7.17 18.66 23.11
N TRP A 186 -6.84 18.54 21.82
CA TRP A 186 -5.48 18.71 21.32
C TRP A 186 -5.23 20.08 20.68
N GLY A 187 -6.26 20.81 20.26
CA GLY A 187 -6.09 22.06 19.51
C GLY A 187 -5.53 23.23 20.32
N LYS A 188 -5.70 23.26 21.64
CA LYS A 188 -5.10 24.29 22.50
C LYS A 188 -3.60 24.09 22.68
N THR A 189 -3.18 22.84 22.90
CA THR A 189 -1.79 22.49 23.19
C THR A 189 -0.97 22.26 21.92
N TYR A 190 -1.59 21.71 20.87
CA TYR A 190 -0.94 21.34 19.60
C TYR A 190 -1.70 21.87 18.37
N PRO A 191 -1.90 23.19 18.24
CA PRO A 191 -2.66 23.78 17.13
C PRO A 191 -2.05 23.46 15.76
N ASN A 192 -0.71 23.45 15.65
CA ASN A 192 0.00 23.13 14.41
C ASN A 192 -0.22 21.67 13.98
N TRP A 193 -0.27 20.74 14.95
CA TRP A 193 -0.55 19.34 14.65
C TRP A 193 -1.99 19.13 14.20
N ILE A 194 -2.97 19.80 14.83
CA ILE A 194 -4.37 19.79 14.36
C ILE A 194 -4.47 20.35 12.93
N SER A 195 -3.79 21.46 12.64
CA SER A 195 -3.74 22.02 11.29
C SER A 195 -3.15 21.04 10.27
N TYR A 196 -2.04 20.38 10.61
CA TYR A 196 -1.44 19.31 9.81
C TYR A 196 -2.44 18.17 9.56
N VAL A 197 -3.08 17.65 10.61
CA VAL A 197 -4.04 16.53 10.47
C VAL A 197 -5.21 16.90 9.57
N LYS A 198 -5.78 18.10 9.76
CA LYS A 198 -6.92 18.58 8.96
C LYS A 198 -6.55 18.72 7.48
N THR A 199 -5.43 19.37 7.20
CA THR A 199 -5.00 19.68 5.84
C THR A 199 -4.47 18.47 5.09
N GLN A 200 -3.66 17.63 5.75
CA GLN A 200 -2.99 16.50 5.09
C GLN A 200 -3.86 15.25 5.03
N TRP A 201 -4.67 14.99 6.05
CA TRP A 201 -5.42 13.73 6.17
C TRP A 201 -6.93 13.94 6.05
N LEU A 202 -7.53 14.79 6.89
CA LEU A 202 -8.99 14.91 6.94
C LEU A 202 -9.61 15.55 5.69
N ALA A 203 -8.83 16.32 4.91
CA ALA A 203 -9.21 16.78 3.58
C ALA A 203 -9.43 15.63 2.57
N ARG A 204 -8.90 14.44 2.86
CA ARG A 204 -9.00 13.21 2.06
C ARG A 204 -9.75 12.09 2.79
N LYS A 205 -10.61 12.44 3.77
CA LYS A 205 -11.30 11.49 4.66
C LYS A 205 -12.07 10.40 3.92
N GLU A 206 -12.60 10.71 2.75
CA GLU A 206 -13.34 9.80 1.87
C GLU A 206 -12.50 8.60 1.43
N LYS A 207 -11.16 8.70 1.51
CA LYS A 207 -10.23 7.62 1.16
C LYS A 207 -9.90 6.66 2.31
N PHE A 208 -10.28 6.92 3.56
CA PHE A 208 -9.89 6.05 4.69
C PHE A 208 -10.81 6.05 5.92
N VAL A 209 -11.65 7.07 6.11
CA VAL A 209 -12.55 7.13 7.27
C VAL A 209 -13.73 6.19 7.05
N TYR A 210 -14.09 5.43 8.08
CA TYR A 210 -15.04 4.33 7.97
C TYR A 210 -16.42 4.78 7.47
N ALA A 211 -16.94 5.89 8.00
CA ALA A 211 -18.22 6.48 7.57
C ALA A 211 -18.36 6.68 6.05
N TRP A 212 -17.28 6.97 5.32
CA TRP A 212 -17.31 7.16 3.86
C TRP A 212 -16.89 5.91 3.08
N THR A 213 -16.22 4.97 3.73
CA THR A 213 -15.68 3.77 3.07
C THR A 213 -16.54 2.53 3.30
N ILE A 214 -17.49 2.55 4.24
CA ILE A 214 -18.34 1.40 4.61
C ILE A 214 -19.14 0.79 3.44
N GLU A 215 -19.60 1.62 2.51
CA GLU A 215 -20.34 1.20 1.31
C GLU A 215 -19.43 0.60 0.21
N ILE A 216 -18.11 0.67 0.41
CA ILE A 216 -17.13 0.09 -0.52
C ILE A 216 -16.89 -1.36 -0.10
N LYS A 217 -16.91 -2.28 -1.07
CA LYS A 217 -16.64 -3.71 -0.87
C LYS A 217 -15.17 -4.00 -0.55
N HIS A 218 -14.66 -3.45 0.55
CA HIS A 218 -13.29 -3.66 1.03
C HIS A 218 -13.16 -4.90 1.92
N PHE A 219 -14.25 -5.61 2.24
CA PHE A 219 -14.27 -6.84 3.05
C PHE A 219 -13.55 -6.72 4.41
N GLY A 220 -13.65 -5.55 5.05
CA GLY A 220 -12.92 -5.25 6.29
C GLY A 220 -11.42 -4.95 6.13
N ASN A 221 -10.86 -5.04 4.92
CA ASN A 221 -9.47 -4.69 4.63
C ASN A 221 -9.33 -3.18 4.48
N ARG A 222 -8.56 -2.57 5.39
CA ARG A 222 -8.36 -1.10 5.47
C ARG A 222 -6.88 -0.73 5.68
N THR A 223 -6.01 -1.74 5.72
CA THR A 223 -4.58 -1.60 6.00
C THR A 223 -3.76 -2.48 5.06
N THR A 224 -2.50 -2.10 4.85
CA THR A 224 -1.48 -2.86 4.11
C THR A 224 -0.72 -3.83 5.02
N ASN A 225 -1.10 -3.99 6.29
CA ASN A 225 -0.40 -4.86 7.26
C ASN A 225 -0.18 -6.29 6.73
N ARG A 226 -1.12 -6.79 5.92
CA ARG A 226 -1.02 -8.10 5.27
C ARG A 226 0.13 -8.15 4.27
N VAL A 227 0.34 -7.08 3.51
CA VAL A 227 1.45 -6.92 2.58
C VAL A 227 2.76 -6.76 3.34
N GLU A 228 2.79 -5.95 4.40
CA GLU A 228 3.98 -5.80 5.26
C GLU A 228 4.40 -7.12 5.92
N GLY A 229 3.44 -7.94 6.35
CA GLY A 229 3.69 -9.29 6.84
C GLY A 229 4.34 -10.20 5.78
N GLN A 230 3.87 -10.12 4.54
CA GLN A 230 4.49 -10.85 3.43
C GLN A 230 5.87 -10.27 3.06
N HIS A 231 6.06 -8.95 3.12
CA HIS A 231 7.37 -8.31 3.01
C HIS A 231 8.33 -8.81 4.08
N ALA A 232 7.88 -9.02 5.32
CA ALA A 232 8.73 -9.57 6.38
C ALA A 232 9.15 -11.02 6.07
N ILE A 233 8.26 -11.85 5.54
CA ILE A 233 8.58 -13.22 5.09
C ILE A 233 9.58 -13.17 3.93
N LEU A 234 9.33 -12.34 2.92
CA LEU A 234 10.21 -12.18 1.77
C LEU A 234 11.60 -11.70 2.20
N LYS A 235 11.68 -10.72 3.10
CA LYS A 235 12.94 -10.22 3.67
C LYS A 235 13.68 -11.28 4.49
N ARG A 236 12.97 -12.21 5.14
CA ARG A 236 13.61 -13.35 5.82
C ARG A 236 14.14 -14.34 4.79
N ALA A 237 13.34 -14.71 3.79
CA ALA A 237 13.73 -15.65 2.74
C ALA A 237 14.90 -15.12 1.90
N SER A 238 14.90 -13.84 1.53
CA SER A 238 15.99 -13.22 0.76
C SER A 238 17.31 -13.15 1.52
N ARG A 239 17.31 -13.19 2.87
CA ARG A 239 18.53 -13.34 3.67
C ARG A 239 19.21 -14.70 3.48
N PHE A 240 18.44 -15.73 3.12
CA PHE A 240 18.90 -17.09 2.85
C PHE A 240 19.25 -17.35 1.38
N VAL A 241 18.74 -16.54 0.44
CA VAL A 241 19.07 -16.63 -0.99
C VAL A 241 20.25 -15.72 -1.32
N HIS A 242 21.44 -16.30 -1.51
CA HIS A 242 22.70 -15.58 -1.74
C HIS A 242 22.64 -14.54 -2.90
N HIS A 243 21.81 -14.77 -3.92
CA HIS A 243 21.66 -13.90 -5.10
C HIS A 243 20.69 -12.71 -4.90
N LEU A 244 20.10 -12.55 -3.71
CA LEU A 244 19.27 -11.39 -3.34
C LEU A 244 19.88 -10.57 -2.19
N ARG A 245 21.04 -10.98 -1.66
CA ARG A 245 21.74 -10.31 -0.55
C ARG A 245 22.33 -8.96 -0.96
N GLU A 246 22.24 -7.98 -0.06
CA GLU A 246 23.28 -6.94 0.01
C GLU A 246 24.64 -7.63 0.23
N VAL A 247 25.58 -7.43 -0.70
CA VAL A 247 26.99 -7.66 -0.40
C VAL A 247 27.37 -6.57 0.61
N LYS A 248 27.48 -6.96 1.88
CA LYS A 248 28.12 -6.12 2.88
C LYS A 248 29.60 -6.02 2.51
N THR A 249 30.03 -4.84 2.09
CA THR A 249 31.36 -4.31 2.41
C THR A 249 31.17 -3.26 3.48
#